data_AF-A0A5E7ZEN1-F1
#
_entry.id   AF-A0A5E7ZEN1-F1
#
_cell.length_a   1.000
_cell.length_b   1.000
_cell.length_c   1.000
_cell.angle_alpha   90.00
_cell.angle_beta   90.00
_cell.angle_gamma   90.00
#
_symmetry.space_group_name_H-M   'P 1'
#
loop_
_entity.id
_entity.type
_entity.pdbx_description
1 polymer ?
#
loop_
_entity_poly.entity_id
_entity_poly.type
_entity_poly.pdbx_seq_one_letter_code
_entity_poly.pdbx_strand_id
1 'polypeptide(L)'
;MRIAKTPLGWPLAVALAAASAAPSVPALAQRRGAATSPAGAPVVQLNTGRGRLVTLAQPMTDLFVADDSIADVQVRSPTQLYVFGKKTGETTISATAKGGAVVYAATVRVGNNLDSVQQMLALAMPEAQVVATPMNGLILLTGTVLAPEDAAEAERLVQAFVGDSTKVLSRLKTATPLQVNLQVRVAEVSRSFVKNIGVNLLTQDRGGSGILFGSTSGSPGTITYDATTGLKTSTYTKGAQRTTLGLAGSLLGLDFLAAIDLGETTGQVTTLANPNLTALSGETGTFLAGGEVPIPLAQALGTVSVEYKQYGISLAYTPTVLSDGRISLRVRPEVSQLDYSNAVTLSGTRVPGLTTRRTETTVELGSGQSMMISGLLSNSHNNSYDKTPGLSSLPIIGALFRSNAFQRNETELVIVITPYLVKPVNSSRDIALPTDGARAPSDLDRVLLGTLSASSGGKRPVPTVAPARYAAPSVGAAAPVMPVPRGDTRRTEDSTIPADTAAAANRRAKAKPGALPAPGFSN
;
A
#
# COMPACT_ATOMS: atom_id res chain seq x y z
N MET A 1 -36.80 -2.04 66.22
CA MET A 1 -36.35 -1.22 67.36
C MET A 1 -36.23 0.22 66.89
N ARG A 2 -36.98 1.14 67.52
CA ARG A 2 -36.76 2.60 67.74
C ARG A 2 -36.44 3.52 66.53
N ILE A 3 -37.27 4.52 66.17
CA ILE A 3 -37.62 5.82 66.86
C ILE A 3 -36.44 6.82 66.78
N ALA A 4 -36.54 8.14 66.47
CA ALA A 4 -37.62 9.16 66.51
C ALA A 4 -37.45 10.22 65.37
N LYS A 5 -38.48 10.93 64.86
CA LYS A 5 -39.22 12.14 65.35
C LYS A 5 -38.47 13.50 65.36
N THR A 6 -38.85 14.38 64.41
CA THR A 6 -39.54 15.71 64.55
C THR A 6 -39.70 16.39 65.95
N PRO A 7 -40.15 17.67 66.06
CA PRO A 7 -40.03 18.88 65.19
C PRO A 7 -39.84 20.24 65.96
N LEU A 8 -39.86 21.37 65.22
CA LEU A 8 -40.31 22.73 65.64
C LEU A 8 -40.67 23.55 64.36
N GLY A 9 -41.46 24.64 64.30
CA GLY A 9 -42.41 25.24 65.27
C GLY A 9 -42.53 26.78 65.16
N TRP A 10 -43.33 27.33 64.22
CA TRP A 10 -44.58 28.12 64.46
C TRP A 10 -44.42 29.62 64.87
N PRO A 11 -45.44 30.53 64.73
CA PRO A 11 -46.70 30.53 63.94
C PRO A 11 -47.15 31.92 63.33
N LEU A 12 -48.42 32.03 62.88
CA LEU A 12 -49.28 33.24 62.56
C LEU A 12 -49.02 34.04 61.25
N ALA A 13 -50.01 34.65 60.54
CA ALA A 13 -51.49 34.78 60.63
C ALA A 13 -52.11 35.02 59.20
N VAL A 14 -53.32 34.53 58.81
CA VAL A 14 -54.69 35.15 58.82
C VAL A 14 -54.75 36.56 58.14
N ALA A 15 -55.64 36.96 57.19
CA ALA A 15 -57.05 36.63 56.83
C ALA A 15 -57.32 36.79 55.28
N LEU A 16 -58.37 36.21 54.65
CA LEU A 16 -59.75 36.74 54.36
C LEU A 16 -59.83 38.19 53.81
N ALA A 17 -60.68 38.60 52.83
CA ALA A 17 -61.77 37.96 52.06
C ALA A 17 -62.19 38.78 50.79
N ALA A 18 -63.09 38.22 49.94
CA ALA A 18 -64.10 38.84 49.01
C ALA A 18 -63.67 39.99 48.03
N ALA A 19 -63.87 39.89 46.71
CA ALA A 19 -65.11 40.07 45.90
C ALA A 19 -65.71 41.52 45.98
N SER A 20 -66.18 42.20 44.92
CA SER A 20 -66.71 41.78 43.61
C SER A 20 -66.84 42.94 42.57
N ALA A 21 -67.18 42.58 41.32
CA ALA A 21 -67.85 43.41 40.27
C ALA A 21 -67.06 44.48 39.46
N ALA A 22 -67.59 44.83 38.28
CA ALA A 22 -66.97 45.59 37.17
C ALA A 22 -67.86 46.79 36.73
N PRO A 23 -67.81 47.34 35.49
CA PRO A 23 -66.69 47.74 34.61
C PRO A 23 -66.76 49.24 34.18
N SER A 24 -65.67 49.84 33.67
CA SER A 24 -65.75 51.03 32.78
C SER A 24 -64.48 51.31 31.95
N VAL A 25 -64.67 51.55 30.65
CA VAL A 25 -63.79 52.33 29.75
C VAL A 25 -64.12 53.84 29.92
N PRO A 26 -63.27 54.84 29.54
CA PRO A 26 -62.27 54.80 28.46
C PRO A 26 -60.93 55.53 28.70
N ALA A 27 -59.96 55.35 27.78
CA ALA A 27 -58.95 56.38 27.43
C ALA A 27 -58.29 56.05 26.08
N LEU A 28 -58.63 56.80 25.02
CA LEU A 28 -58.02 56.64 23.69
C LEU A 28 -56.68 57.40 23.63
N ALA A 29 -55.56 56.73 23.94
CA ALA A 29 -54.23 57.30 23.75
C ALA A 29 -53.81 57.19 22.27
N GLN A 30 -54.04 58.25 21.51
CA GLN A 30 -53.79 58.29 20.06
C GLN A 30 -52.29 58.38 19.74
N ARG A 31 -51.60 57.22 19.74
CA ARG A 31 -50.23 57.12 19.19
C ARG A 31 -50.26 57.42 17.69
N ARG A 32 -49.68 58.55 17.30
CA ARG A 32 -49.34 58.86 15.90
C ARG A 32 -48.52 57.71 15.31
N GLY A 33 -48.88 57.26 14.11
CA GLY A 33 -48.18 56.18 13.44
C GLY A 33 -46.73 56.54 13.13
N ALA A 34 -45.80 55.81 13.75
CA ALA A 34 -44.47 55.65 13.18
C ALA A 34 -44.59 54.75 11.96
N ALA A 35 -43.87 55.08 10.88
CA ALA A 35 -43.99 54.37 9.61
C ALA A 35 -43.68 52.88 9.75
N THR A 36 -44.64 52.03 9.38
CA THR A 36 -44.41 50.59 9.24
C THR A 36 -43.58 50.36 7.97
N SER A 37 -42.26 50.24 8.12
CA SER A 37 -41.43 49.67 7.05
C SER A 37 -41.95 48.25 6.74
N PRO A 38 -42.24 47.92 5.46
CA PRO A 38 -42.68 46.57 5.12
C PRO A 38 -41.54 45.58 5.40
N ALA A 39 -41.74 44.71 6.39
CA ALA A 39 -40.80 43.65 6.71
C ALA A 39 -40.77 42.62 5.57
N GLY A 40 -39.60 42.46 4.95
CA GLY A 40 -39.41 41.52 3.83
C GLY A 40 -39.48 42.17 2.45
N ALA A 41 -38.53 43.08 2.15
CA ALA A 41 -38.29 43.49 0.77
C ALA A 41 -37.86 42.26 -0.07
N PRO A 42 -38.53 41.92 -1.18
CA PRO A 42 -38.14 40.79 -2.01
C PRO A 42 -36.71 40.92 -2.54
N VAL A 43 -35.92 39.87 -2.39
CA VAL A 43 -34.56 39.80 -2.95
C VAL A 43 -34.63 39.33 -4.39
N VAL A 44 -34.14 40.14 -5.32
CA VAL A 44 -34.11 39.82 -6.76
C VAL A 44 -32.69 39.41 -7.13
N GLN A 45 -32.48 38.10 -7.29
CA GLN A 45 -31.21 37.57 -7.80
C GLN A 45 -31.15 37.74 -9.32
N LEU A 46 -30.03 38.26 -9.82
CA LEU A 46 -29.70 38.43 -11.24
C LEU A 46 -28.26 37.99 -11.49
N ASN A 47 -27.97 37.63 -12.74
CA ASN A 47 -26.61 37.30 -13.17
C ASN A 47 -26.06 38.49 -13.96
N THR A 48 -24.75 38.74 -13.91
CA THR A 48 -24.11 39.77 -14.75
C THR A 48 -24.45 39.57 -16.23
N GLY A 49 -24.81 40.65 -16.92
CA GLY A 49 -25.25 40.63 -18.31
C GLY A 49 -26.67 40.09 -18.56
N ARG A 50 -27.45 39.75 -17.52
CA ARG A 50 -28.86 39.33 -17.66
C ARG A 50 -29.83 40.38 -17.13
N GLY A 51 -31.01 40.43 -17.76
CA GLY A 51 -32.12 41.28 -17.36
C GLY A 51 -33.35 40.50 -16.90
N ARG A 52 -34.12 41.05 -15.95
CA ARG A 52 -35.39 40.50 -15.49
C ARG A 52 -36.50 41.54 -15.55
N LEU A 53 -37.64 41.16 -16.11
CA LEU A 53 -38.86 41.95 -16.06
C LEU A 53 -39.50 41.82 -14.68
N VAL A 54 -39.82 42.96 -14.06
CA VAL A 54 -40.57 43.07 -12.81
C VAL A 54 -41.87 43.82 -13.10
N THR A 55 -42.98 43.23 -12.68
CA THR A 55 -44.32 43.84 -12.79
C THR A 55 -44.76 44.36 -11.43
N LEU A 56 -45.23 45.60 -11.40
CA LEU A 56 -45.64 46.34 -10.21
C LEU A 56 -47.16 46.23 -10.02
N ALA A 57 -47.62 46.20 -8.76
CA ALA A 57 -49.04 46.14 -8.43
C ALA A 57 -49.81 47.45 -8.67
N GLN A 58 -49.11 48.58 -8.75
CA GLN A 58 -49.66 49.91 -8.99
C GLN A 58 -48.74 50.70 -9.93
N PRO A 59 -49.24 51.74 -10.63
CA PRO A 59 -48.39 52.58 -11.47
C PRO A 59 -47.39 53.38 -10.63
N MET A 60 -46.10 53.24 -10.93
CA MET A 60 -45.04 54.08 -10.38
C MET A 60 -44.98 55.45 -11.08
N THR A 61 -44.45 56.44 -10.39
CA THR A 61 -44.15 57.78 -10.91
C THR A 61 -42.65 58.04 -10.87
N ASP A 62 -42.00 57.72 -9.76
CA ASP A 62 -40.56 57.86 -9.60
C ASP A 62 -39.89 56.51 -9.30
N LEU A 63 -38.63 56.40 -9.69
CA LEU A 63 -37.79 55.22 -9.53
C LEU A 63 -36.43 55.67 -8.98
N PHE A 64 -35.96 54.97 -7.96
CA PHE A 64 -34.67 55.19 -7.33
C PHE A 64 -33.85 53.89 -7.35
N VAL A 65 -32.58 54.02 -7.70
CA VAL A 65 -31.58 52.95 -7.72
C VAL A 65 -30.40 53.44 -6.89
N ALA A 66 -30.03 52.68 -5.85
CA ALA A 66 -28.97 53.10 -4.93
C ALA A 66 -27.58 53.16 -5.60
N ASP A 67 -27.31 52.24 -6.52
CA ASP A 67 -26.08 52.17 -7.32
C ASP A 67 -26.36 51.56 -8.71
N ASP A 68 -26.33 52.39 -9.75
CA ASP A 68 -26.49 52.02 -11.17
C ASP A 68 -25.24 51.29 -11.75
N SER A 69 -24.08 51.41 -11.11
CA SER A 69 -22.89 50.68 -11.54
C SER A 69 -23.05 49.16 -11.32
N ILE A 70 -23.87 48.77 -10.35
CA ILE A 70 -24.23 47.38 -10.01
C ILE A 70 -25.40 46.91 -10.88
N ALA A 71 -26.53 47.64 -10.91
CA ALA A 71 -27.70 47.28 -11.74
C ALA A 71 -28.40 48.51 -12.33
N ASP A 72 -28.67 48.49 -13.64
CA ASP A 72 -29.47 49.48 -14.36
C ASP A 72 -30.94 49.06 -14.35
N VAL A 73 -31.86 50.04 -14.37
CA VAL A 73 -33.30 49.80 -14.39
C VAL A 73 -33.99 50.67 -15.43
N GLN A 74 -34.56 50.01 -16.44
CA GLN A 74 -35.25 50.66 -17.55
C GLN A 74 -36.76 50.48 -17.44
N VAL A 75 -37.51 51.59 -17.47
CA VAL A 75 -38.97 51.60 -17.41
C VAL A 75 -39.55 51.26 -18.78
N ARG A 76 -40.40 50.22 -18.86
CA ARG A 76 -41.12 49.84 -20.09
C ARG A 76 -42.55 50.34 -20.10
N SER A 77 -43.19 50.42 -18.95
CA SER A 77 -44.53 51.00 -18.77
C SER A 77 -44.70 51.44 -17.30
N PRO A 78 -45.77 52.19 -16.95
CA PRO A 78 -46.00 52.61 -15.56
C PRO A 78 -46.08 51.46 -14.56
N THR A 79 -46.32 50.21 -15.00
CA THR A 79 -46.38 49.02 -14.14
C THR A 79 -45.28 47.98 -14.46
N GLN A 80 -44.31 48.29 -15.33
CA GLN A 80 -43.26 47.34 -15.72
C GLN A 80 -41.87 47.99 -15.82
N LEU A 81 -40.90 47.37 -15.15
CA LEU A 81 -39.48 47.74 -15.22
C LEU A 81 -38.61 46.53 -15.55
N TYR A 82 -37.55 46.73 -16.33
CA TYR A 82 -36.49 45.76 -16.54
C TYR A 82 -35.31 46.12 -15.65
N VAL A 83 -34.85 45.18 -14.81
CA VAL A 83 -33.62 45.31 -14.02
C VAL A 83 -32.52 44.52 -14.73
N PHE A 84 -31.38 45.16 -15.03
CA PHE A 84 -30.22 44.57 -15.70
C PHE A 84 -29.00 44.55 -14.77
N GLY A 85 -28.40 43.38 -14.55
CA GLY A 85 -27.16 43.27 -13.76
C GLY A 85 -25.94 43.70 -14.57
N LYS A 86 -25.26 44.79 -14.16
CA LYS A 86 -24.06 45.34 -14.82
C LYS A 86 -22.77 44.87 -14.15
N LYS A 87 -22.68 44.93 -12.81
CA LYS A 87 -21.52 44.46 -12.03
C LYS A 87 -21.97 43.66 -10.82
N THR A 88 -21.10 42.77 -10.36
CA THR A 88 -21.33 41.92 -9.18
C THR A 88 -21.42 42.78 -7.90
N GLY A 89 -22.51 42.63 -7.14
CA GLY A 89 -22.76 43.45 -5.94
C GLY A 89 -24.22 43.38 -5.46
N GLU A 90 -24.52 44.10 -4.38
CA GLU A 90 -25.89 44.31 -3.89
C GLU A 90 -26.29 45.79 -4.03
N THR A 91 -27.45 46.05 -4.61
CA THR A 91 -28.01 47.40 -4.77
C THR A 91 -29.51 47.37 -4.46
N THR A 92 -30.05 48.45 -3.92
CA THR A 92 -31.49 48.54 -3.60
C THR A 92 -32.20 49.37 -4.66
N ILE A 93 -33.30 48.84 -5.18
CA ILE A 93 -34.21 49.54 -6.09
C ILE A 93 -35.52 49.83 -5.36
N SER A 94 -36.07 51.02 -5.52
CA SER A 94 -37.37 51.41 -4.98
C SER A 94 -38.16 52.26 -5.97
N ALA A 95 -39.46 51.99 -6.07
CA ALA A 95 -40.37 52.72 -6.94
C ALA A 95 -41.53 53.31 -6.11
N THR A 96 -41.87 54.57 -6.36
CA THR A 96 -42.89 55.32 -5.62
C THR A 96 -44.01 55.80 -6.53
N ALA A 97 -45.24 55.83 -6.00
CA ALA A 97 -46.39 56.43 -6.68
C ALA A 97 -46.45 57.94 -6.45
N LYS A 98 -47.29 58.64 -7.23
CA LYS A 98 -47.55 60.09 -7.18
C LYS A 98 -47.88 60.67 -5.78
N GLY A 99 -48.26 59.83 -4.81
CA GLY A 99 -48.48 60.21 -3.41
C GLY A 99 -47.30 59.99 -2.46
N GLY A 100 -46.09 59.69 -2.97
CA GLY A 100 -44.90 59.39 -2.17
C GLY A 100 -44.88 58.00 -1.51
N ALA A 101 -45.93 57.19 -1.68
CA ALA A 101 -45.98 55.82 -1.18
C ALA A 101 -45.06 54.90 -2.00
N VAL A 102 -44.26 54.08 -1.31
CA VAL A 102 -43.40 53.07 -1.93
C VAL A 102 -44.27 51.92 -2.43
N VAL A 103 -44.31 51.74 -3.76
CA VAL A 103 -45.06 50.68 -4.45
C VAL A 103 -44.27 49.38 -4.51
N TYR A 104 -42.95 49.50 -4.60
CA TYR A 104 -42.02 48.37 -4.66
C TYR A 104 -40.67 48.76 -4.09
N ALA A 105 -40.08 47.87 -3.30
CA ALA A 105 -38.71 47.98 -2.83
C ALA A 105 -38.08 46.59 -2.85
N ALA A 106 -36.91 46.45 -3.45
CA ALA A 106 -36.23 45.17 -3.61
C ALA A 106 -34.72 45.34 -3.51
N THR A 107 -34.06 44.38 -2.86
CA THR A 107 -32.60 44.28 -2.90
C THR A 107 -32.22 43.41 -4.09
N VAL A 108 -31.57 44.01 -5.08
CA VAL A 108 -31.05 43.34 -6.26
C VAL A 108 -29.66 42.80 -5.92
N ARG A 109 -29.48 41.49 -6.05
CA ARG A 109 -28.20 40.81 -5.88
C ARG A 109 -27.71 40.36 -7.25
N VAL A 110 -26.68 41.02 -7.75
CA VAL A 110 -26.05 40.68 -9.04
C VAL A 110 -24.86 39.76 -8.76
N GLY A 111 -24.93 38.52 -9.24
CA GLY A 111 -23.91 37.50 -9.09
C GLY A 111 -23.27 37.09 -10.41
N ASN A 112 -22.15 36.35 -10.33
CA ASN A 112 -21.65 35.60 -11.47
C ASN A 112 -22.55 34.36 -11.69
N ASN A 113 -22.48 33.75 -12.88
CA ASN A 113 -23.36 32.63 -13.25
C ASN A 113 -22.95 31.30 -12.58
N LEU A 114 -23.34 31.15 -11.30
CA LEU A 114 -22.98 30.01 -10.44
C LEU A 114 -23.75 28.72 -10.78
N ASP A 115 -24.94 28.83 -11.40
CA ASP A 115 -25.67 27.67 -11.91
C ASP A 115 -24.82 26.87 -12.92
N SER A 116 -24.02 27.58 -13.72
CA SER A 116 -23.08 26.96 -14.66
C SER A 116 -21.88 26.30 -13.99
N VAL A 117 -21.43 26.78 -12.82
CA VAL A 117 -20.40 26.08 -12.01
C VAL A 117 -20.96 24.75 -11.52
N GLN A 118 -22.19 24.74 -11.01
CA GLN A 118 -22.83 23.53 -10.51
C GLN A 118 -23.13 22.52 -11.64
N GLN A 119 -23.54 22.99 -12.82
CA GLN A 119 -23.70 22.14 -14.01
C GLN A 119 -22.35 21.58 -14.52
N MET A 120 -21.29 22.39 -14.54
CA MET A 120 -19.95 21.94 -14.92
C MET A 120 -19.43 20.86 -13.96
N LEU A 121 -19.56 21.07 -12.64
CA LEU A 121 -19.17 20.09 -11.63
C LEU A 121 -19.97 18.77 -11.78
N ALA A 122 -21.27 18.85 -12.00
CA ALA A 122 -22.12 17.67 -12.22
C ALA A 122 -21.77 16.91 -13.52
N LEU A 123 -21.24 17.58 -14.53
CA LEU A 123 -20.81 16.97 -15.79
C LEU A 123 -19.40 16.36 -15.70
N ALA A 124 -18.47 17.05 -15.03
CA ALA A 124 -17.09 16.60 -14.87
C ALA A 124 -16.93 15.52 -13.80
N MET A 125 -17.71 15.59 -12.72
CA MET A 125 -17.58 14.73 -11.54
C MET A 125 -18.95 14.15 -11.10
N PRO A 126 -19.63 13.34 -11.94
CA PRO A 126 -20.99 12.88 -11.68
C PRO A 126 -21.15 12.01 -10.43
N GLU A 127 -20.08 11.34 -9.97
CA GLU A 127 -20.10 10.52 -8.75
C GLU A 127 -19.83 11.34 -7.46
N ALA A 128 -19.32 12.57 -7.59
CA ALA A 128 -18.98 13.41 -6.45
C ALA A 128 -20.15 14.34 -6.08
N GLN A 129 -20.60 14.28 -4.83
CA GLN A 129 -21.66 15.16 -4.33
C GLN A 129 -21.07 16.50 -3.90
N VAL A 130 -20.64 17.32 -4.86
CA VAL A 130 -20.04 18.65 -4.63
C VAL A 130 -21.07 19.75 -4.84
N VAL A 131 -21.16 20.69 -3.88
CA VAL A 131 -21.99 21.90 -3.95
C VAL A 131 -21.12 23.14 -3.76
N ALA A 132 -21.16 24.05 -4.72
CA ALA A 132 -20.46 25.34 -4.65
C ALA A 132 -21.40 26.42 -4.08
N THR A 133 -21.08 26.96 -2.89
CA THR A 133 -21.87 28.01 -2.23
C THR A 133 -21.07 29.33 -2.16
N PRO A 134 -21.58 30.46 -2.70
CA PRO A 134 -20.91 31.75 -2.58
C PRO A 134 -21.06 32.33 -1.16
N MET A 135 -19.97 32.91 -0.64
CA MET A 135 -19.95 33.61 0.65
C MET A 135 -19.01 34.82 0.56
N ASN A 136 -19.52 36.05 0.60
CA ASN A 136 -18.72 37.28 0.78
C ASN A 136 -17.44 37.40 -0.09
N GLY A 137 -17.49 37.01 -1.37
CA GLY A 137 -16.34 37.05 -2.29
C GLY A 137 -15.41 35.83 -2.27
N LEU A 138 -15.77 34.76 -1.54
CA LEU A 138 -15.21 33.42 -1.70
C LEU A 138 -16.29 32.42 -2.15
N ILE A 139 -15.86 31.27 -2.67
CA ILE A 139 -16.72 30.13 -2.96
C ILE A 139 -16.33 28.97 -2.06
N LEU A 140 -17.29 28.51 -1.26
CA LEU A 140 -17.14 27.36 -0.39
C LEU A 140 -17.58 26.09 -1.13
N LEU A 141 -16.66 25.14 -1.32
CA LEU A 141 -17.01 23.80 -1.82
C LEU A 141 -17.34 22.91 -0.63
N THR A 142 -18.57 22.42 -0.55
CA THR A 142 -19.01 21.45 0.46
C THR A 142 -19.54 20.20 -0.22
N GLY A 143 -19.36 19.03 0.40
CA GLY A 143 -19.70 17.78 -0.26
C GLY A 143 -18.92 16.56 0.19
N THR A 144 -19.15 15.45 -0.51
CA THR A 144 -18.38 14.22 -0.37
C THR A 144 -17.75 13.78 -1.69
N VAL A 145 -16.47 13.44 -1.66
CA VAL A 145 -15.68 12.90 -2.77
C VAL A 145 -15.22 11.46 -2.48
N LEU A 146 -14.82 10.72 -3.52
CA LEU A 146 -14.37 9.33 -3.39
C LEU A 146 -12.88 9.27 -3.04
N ALA A 147 -12.04 10.02 -3.76
CA ALA A 147 -10.61 10.11 -3.54
C ALA A 147 -10.17 11.51 -3.07
N PRO A 148 -8.99 11.67 -2.43
CA PRO A 148 -8.45 12.98 -2.08
C PRO A 148 -8.06 13.83 -3.29
N GLU A 149 -7.68 13.20 -4.40
CA GLU A 149 -7.32 13.88 -5.67
C GLU A 149 -8.52 14.60 -6.30
N ASP A 150 -9.71 13.98 -6.29
CA ASP A 150 -10.99 14.58 -6.69
C ASP A 150 -11.23 15.96 -6.04
N ALA A 151 -10.88 16.10 -4.75
CA ALA A 151 -11.10 17.36 -4.03
C ALA A 151 -10.17 18.49 -4.53
N ALA A 152 -8.94 18.15 -4.91
CA ALA A 152 -8.00 19.10 -5.49
C ALA A 152 -8.35 19.43 -6.95
N GLU A 153 -8.90 18.48 -7.70
CA GLU A 153 -9.42 18.73 -9.05
C GLU A 153 -10.67 19.62 -9.02
N ALA A 154 -11.64 19.35 -8.15
CA ALA A 154 -12.83 20.19 -7.97
C ALA A 154 -12.46 21.65 -7.63
N GLU A 155 -11.48 21.86 -6.75
CA GLU A 155 -10.97 23.20 -6.43
C GLU A 155 -10.36 23.90 -7.64
N ARG A 156 -9.52 23.20 -8.42
CA ARG A 156 -8.90 23.73 -9.65
C ARG A 156 -9.94 24.08 -10.73
N LEU A 157 -10.92 23.21 -10.96
CA LEU A 157 -11.99 23.43 -11.94
C LEU A 157 -12.82 24.68 -11.60
N VAL A 158 -13.20 24.85 -10.33
CA VAL A 158 -13.98 26.01 -9.89
C VAL A 158 -13.12 27.28 -9.90
N GLN A 159 -11.86 27.21 -9.49
CA GLN A 159 -10.94 28.36 -9.54
C GLN A 159 -10.72 28.82 -10.99
N ALA A 160 -10.56 27.90 -11.94
CA ALA A 160 -10.42 28.21 -13.36
C ALA A 160 -11.69 28.83 -13.98
N PHE A 161 -12.89 28.42 -13.55
CA PHE A 161 -14.15 28.97 -14.05
C PHE A 161 -14.44 30.38 -13.52
N VAL A 162 -14.08 30.66 -12.26
CA VAL A 162 -14.47 31.90 -11.57
C VAL A 162 -13.35 32.97 -11.63
N GLY A 163 -12.11 32.56 -11.86
CA GLY A 163 -10.95 33.42 -12.04
C GLY A 163 -10.28 33.84 -10.73
N ASP A 164 -9.03 34.30 -10.83
CA ASP A 164 -8.13 34.55 -9.68
C ASP A 164 -8.61 35.62 -8.69
N SER A 165 -9.61 36.41 -9.07
CA SER A 165 -10.22 37.44 -8.20
C SER A 165 -11.15 36.88 -7.13
N THR A 166 -11.63 35.64 -7.28
CA THR A 166 -12.49 34.97 -6.30
C THR A 166 -11.75 33.79 -5.69
N LYS A 167 -11.64 33.75 -4.36
CA LYS A 167 -10.95 32.67 -3.67
C LYS A 167 -11.87 31.46 -3.50
N VAL A 168 -11.46 30.29 -3.98
CA VAL A 168 -12.13 29.02 -3.65
C VAL A 168 -11.62 28.51 -2.30
N LEU A 169 -12.50 27.90 -1.50
CA LEU A 169 -12.16 27.23 -0.24
C LEU A 169 -12.82 25.85 -0.21
N SER A 170 -12.00 24.79 -0.27
CA SER A 170 -12.48 23.42 -0.18
C SER A 170 -12.76 22.99 1.26
N ARG A 171 -13.97 22.46 1.51
CA ARG A 171 -14.37 21.73 2.71
C ARG A 171 -14.99 20.37 2.35
N LEU A 172 -14.53 19.78 1.25
CA LEU A 172 -14.93 18.47 0.78
C LEU A 172 -14.45 17.38 1.76
N LYS A 173 -15.27 16.35 1.97
CA LYS A 173 -14.96 15.21 2.82
C LYS A 173 -14.76 13.96 1.97
N THR A 174 -13.66 13.24 2.15
CA THR A 174 -13.50 11.91 1.53
C THR A 174 -14.41 10.91 2.25
N ALA A 175 -15.16 10.10 1.49
CA ALA A 175 -16.22 9.24 2.04
C ALA A 175 -15.72 8.17 3.04
N THR A 176 -14.45 7.75 2.97
CA THR A 176 -13.73 6.98 3.99
C THR A 176 -12.23 7.19 3.79
N PRO A 177 -11.41 7.31 4.86
CA PRO A 177 -9.95 7.25 4.73
C PRO A 177 -9.52 5.90 4.15
N LEU A 178 -9.00 5.90 2.92
CA LEU A 178 -8.57 4.70 2.20
C LEU A 178 -7.31 4.13 2.84
N GLN A 179 -7.41 2.95 3.46
CA GLN A 179 -6.30 2.25 4.09
C GLN A 179 -5.80 1.13 3.19
N VAL A 180 -4.49 1.07 2.99
CA VAL A 180 -3.83 0.01 2.25
C VAL A 180 -3.07 -0.86 3.25
N ASN A 181 -3.25 -2.17 3.18
CA ASN A 181 -2.35 -3.13 3.82
C ASN A 181 -1.34 -3.61 2.77
N LEU A 182 -0.06 -3.49 3.05
CA LEU A 182 1.00 -4.03 2.20
C LEU A 182 1.53 -5.32 2.84
N GLN A 183 1.44 -6.42 2.10
CA GLN A 183 2.15 -7.65 2.40
C GLN A 183 3.40 -7.71 1.53
N VAL A 184 4.57 -7.87 2.14
CA VAL A 184 5.83 -8.14 1.43
C VAL A 184 6.26 -9.57 1.74
N ARG A 185 6.89 -10.24 0.77
CA ARG A 185 7.46 -11.57 0.90
C ARG A 185 8.90 -11.52 0.38
N VAL A 186 9.87 -11.66 1.28
CA VAL A 186 11.28 -11.77 0.96
C VAL A 186 11.67 -13.24 1.14
N ALA A 187 11.97 -13.91 0.03
CA ALA A 187 12.38 -15.30 0.01
C ALA A 187 13.82 -15.40 -0.49
N GLU A 188 14.68 -16.10 0.26
CA GLU A 188 16.07 -16.32 -0.09
C GLU A 188 16.44 -17.80 0.08
N VAL A 189 17.23 -18.32 -0.85
CA VAL A 189 17.85 -19.63 -0.78
C VAL A 189 19.34 -19.45 -1.04
N SER A 190 20.17 -19.77 -0.04
CA SER A 190 21.62 -19.86 -0.22
C SER A 190 22.06 -21.32 -0.18
N ARG A 191 22.93 -21.72 -1.10
CA ARG A 191 23.49 -23.06 -1.22
C ARG A 191 25.01 -22.94 -1.28
N SER A 192 25.72 -23.75 -0.50
CA SER A 192 27.16 -23.91 -0.60
C SER A 192 27.50 -25.37 -0.89
N PHE A 193 28.42 -25.58 -1.82
CA PHE A 193 28.92 -26.90 -2.17
C PHE A 193 30.43 -26.83 -2.23
N VAL A 194 31.09 -27.64 -1.40
CA VAL A 194 32.55 -27.72 -1.31
C VAL A 194 32.97 -29.17 -1.55
N LYS A 195 33.87 -29.40 -2.50
CA LYS A 195 34.42 -30.71 -2.83
C LYS A 195 35.94 -30.63 -2.85
N ASN A 196 36.57 -31.35 -1.94
CA ASN A 196 38.02 -31.44 -1.78
C ASN A 196 38.49 -32.86 -2.10
N ILE A 197 39.48 -32.94 -2.99
CA ILE A 197 40.25 -34.15 -3.25
C ILE A 197 41.72 -33.74 -3.13
N GLY A 198 42.42 -34.23 -2.11
CA GLY A 198 43.83 -33.93 -1.86
C GLY A 198 44.65 -35.20 -1.70
N VAL A 199 45.90 -35.14 -2.11
CA VAL A 199 46.88 -36.20 -1.81
C VAL A 199 48.10 -35.53 -1.19
N ASN A 200 48.44 -35.96 0.02
CA ASN A 200 49.61 -35.54 0.76
C ASN A 200 50.61 -36.69 0.80
N LEU A 201 51.84 -36.44 0.38
CA LEU A 201 52.95 -37.37 0.52
C LEU A 201 54.10 -36.65 1.20
N LEU A 202 54.56 -37.17 2.33
CA LEU A 202 55.70 -36.69 3.08
C LEU A 202 56.72 -37.83 3.22
N THR A 203 58.00 -37.55 2.96
CA THR A 203 59.10 -38.47 3.25
C THR A 203 60.15 -37.80 4.13
N GLN A 204 60.78 -38.58 5.00
CA GLN A 204 61.82 -38.10 5.89
C GLN A 204 62.84 -39.22 6.17
N ASP A 205 64.10 -38.84 6.28
CA ASP A 205 65.20 -39.74 6.66
C ASP A 205 65.39 -39.72 8.20
N ARG A 206 65.72 -40.88 8.76
CA ARG A 206 66.01 -41.09 10.19
C ARG A 206 67.10 -40.18 10.73
N GLY A 207 68.06 -39.78 9.89
CA GLY A 207 69.16 -38.91 10.28
C GLY A 207 68.81 -37.42 10.37
N GLY A 208 67.60 -36.99 9.96
CA GLY A 208 67.20 -35.57 9.91
C GLY A 208 67.95 -34.70 8.88
N SER A 209 69.07 -35.19 8.36
CA SER A 209 69.99 -34.52 7.41
C SER A 209 69.86 -35.04 5.97
N GLY A 210 68.91 -35.93 5.70
CA GLY A 210 68.78 -36.65 4.43
C GLY A 210 67.95 -35.93 3.37
N ILE A 211 67.63 -36.64 2.28
CA ILE A 211 66.86 -36.11 1.16
C ILE A 211 65.37 -36.05 1.54
N LEU A 212 64.81 -34.84 1.66
CA LEU A 212 63.38 -34.64 1.87
C LEU A 212 62.64 -34.50 0.54
N PHE A 213 61.77 -35.45 0.22
CA PHE A 213 60.76 -35.30 -0.83
C PHE A 213 59.36 -35.21 -0.20
N GLY A 214 58.58 -34.21 -0.62
CA GLY A 214 57.21 -34.07 -0.15
C GLY A 214 56.35 -33.28 -1.12
N SER A 215 55.12 -33.76 -1.33
CA SER A 215 54.04 -33.04 -1.98
C SER A 215 52.93 -32.82 -0.95
N THR A 216 53.06 -31.77 -0.15
CA THR A 216 52.07 -31.39 0.85
C THR A 216 50.95 -30.59 0.19
N SER A 217 49.89 -31.28 -0.23
CA SER A 217 48.63 -30.65 -0.64
C SER A 217 47.52 -31.11 0.32
N GLY A 218 46.78 -30.18 0.92
CA GLY A 218 45.80 -30.48 1.98
C GLY A 218 46.39 -30.40 3.39
N SER A 219 45.94 -31.27 4.30
CA SER A 219 46.35 -31.24 5.72
C SER A 219 47.61 -32.10 5.96
N PRO A 220 48.79 -31.50 6.22
CA PRO A 220 50.00 -32.30 6.38
C PRO A 220 49.98 -33.08 7.68
N GLY A 221 50.16 -34.40 7.59
CA GLY A 221 50.60 -35.21 8.73
C GLY A 221 52.10 -35.01 9.01
N THR A 222 52.58 -35.48 10.15
CA THR A 222 53.97 -35.35 10.59
C THR A 222 54.63 -36.71 10.81
N ILE A 223 55.92 -36.77 10.49
CA ILE A 223 56.84 -37.83 10.92
C ILE A 223 57.77 -37.19 11.96
N THR A 224 57.83 -37.73 13.16
CA THR A 224 58.67 -37.22 14.24
C THR A 224 59.55 -38.34 14.78
N TYR A 225 60.83 -38.05 14.96
CA TYR A 225 61.78 -38.92 15.65
C TYR A 225 62.11 -38.32 17.01
N ASP A 226 62.00 -39.11 18.06
CA ASP A 226 62.58 -38.74 19.36
C ASP A 226 64.10 -39.01 19.33
N ALA A 227 64.88 -37.94 19.42
CA ALA A 227 66.35 -38.00 19.41
C ALA A 227 66.96 -38.72 20.63
N THR A 228 66.16 -38.97 21.68
CA THR A 228 66.56 -39.58 22.95
C THR A 228 66.26 -41.08 23.00
N THR A 229 65.11 -41.49 22.45
CA THR A 229 64.66 -42.90 22.46
C THR A 229 64.76 -43.59 21.10
N GLY A 230 65.00 -42.86 20.02
CA GLY A 230 64.99 -43.37 18.65
C GLY A 230 63.60 -43.74 18.13
N LEU A 231 62.54 -43.46 18.87
CA LEU A 231 61.17 -43.85 18.52
C LEU A 231 60.62 -42.97 17.39
N LYS A 232 60.14 -43.63 16.32
CA LYS A 232 59.41 -43.00 15.22
C LYS A 232 57.93 -42.89 15.57
N THR A 233 57.37 -41.69 15.49
CA THR A 233 55.92 -41.44 15.52
C THR A 233 55.47 -40.90 14.17
N SER A 234 54.34 -41.41 13.66
CA SER A 234 53.71 -40.91 12.42
C SER A 234 52.26 -40.55 12.71
N THR A 235 51.93 -39.26 12.57
CA THR A 235 50.63 -38.70 12.96
C THR A 235 49.94 -38.11 11.74
N TYR A 236 48.70 -38.51 11.47
CA TYR A 236 47.87 -37.88 10.45
C TYR A 236 47.10 -36.71 11.05
N THR A 237 47.18 -35.54 10.40
CA THR A 237 46.32 -34.41 10.72
C THR A 237 44.96 -34.64 10.07
N LYS A 238 43.98 -35.12 10.85
CA LYS A 238 42.60 -35.30 10.37
C LYS A 238 41.99 -33.93 10.06
N GLY A 239 41.69 -33.67 8.79
CA GLY A 239 41.02 -32.43 8.38
C GLY A 239 39.61 -32.31 8.97
N ALA A 240 39.29 -31.15 9.55
CA ALA A 240 37.90 -30.82 9.87
C ALA A 240 37.10 -30.79 8.55
N GLN A 241 36.01 -31.57 8.47
CA GLN A 241 35.21 -31.79 7.25
C GLN A 241 35.91 -32.58 6.11
N ARG A 242 36.97 -33.34 6.40
CA ARG A 242 37.60 -34.27 5.44
C ARG A 242 37.79 -35.66 6.04
N THR A 243 37.66 -36.68 5.20
CA THR A 243 38.03 -38.07 5.51
C THR A 243 39.44 -38.30 4.99
N THR A 244 40.39 -38.45 5.91
CA THR A 244 41.79 -38.71 5.61
C THR A 244 42.06 -40.22 5.70
N LEU A 245 42.43 -40.86 4.59
CA LEU A 245 42.92 -42.24 4.56
C LEU A 245 44.44 -42.22 4.52
N GLY A 246 45.09 -42.78 5.55
CA GLY A 246 46.53 -42.68 5.75
C GLY A 246 47.28 -44.02 5.65
N LEU A 247 48.46 -44.01 5.03
CA LEU A 247 49.44 -45.10 5.02
C LEU A 247 50.82 -44.59 5.45
N ALA A 248 51.42 -45.23 6.45
CA ALA A 248 52.75 -44.91 6.97
C ALA A 248 53.65 -46.14 6.84
N GLY A 249 54.90 -45.94 6.46
CA GLY A 249 55.85 -47.04 6.28
C GLY A 249 57.30 -46.58 6.31
N SER A 250 58.20 -47.52 6.06
CA SER A 250 59.63 -47.31 5.88
C SER A 250 60.11 -48.14 4.69
N LEU A 251 60.91 -47.54 3.81
CA LEU A 251 61.42 -48.18 2.61
C LEU A 251 62.81 -47.62 2.29
N LEU A 252 63.81 -48.50 2.14
CA LEU A 252 65.20 -48.14 1.79
C LEU A 252 65.83 -47.09 2.74
N GLY A 253 65.45 -47.09 4.02
CA GLY A 253 65.94 -46.13 5.03
C GLY A 253 65.11 -44.85 5.14
N LEU A 254 64.30 -44.53 4.12
CA LEU A 254 63.37 -43.41 4.13
C LEU A 254 62.04 -43.82 4.77
N ASP A 255 61.55 -43.02 5.70
CA ASP A 255 60.19 -43.14 6.22
C ASP A 255 59.24 -42.32 5.34
N PHE A 256 58.05 -42.86 5.08
CA PHE A 256 57.03 -42.19 4.27
C PHE A 256 55.68 -42.17 4.98
N LEU A 257 54.92 -41.10 4.68
CA LEU A 257 53.57 -40.86 5.13
C LEU A 257 52.74 -40.39 3.94
N ALA A 258 51.89 -41.26 3.43
CA ALA A 258 50.93 -40.96 2.37
C ALA A 258 49.54 -40.76 2.99
N ALA A 259 48.79 -39.76 2.54
CA ALA A 259 47.43 -39.52 2.97
C ALA A 259 46.57 -39.04 1.79
N ILE A 260 45.36 -39.57 1.68
CA ILE A 260 44.34 -39.12 0.73
C ILE A 260 43.22 -38.44 1.51
N ASP A 261 43.03 -37.15 1.25
CA ASP A 261 41.97 -36.32 1.82
C ASP A 261 40.77 -36.29 0.85
N LEU A 262 39.64 -36.86 1.25
CA LEU A 262 38.38 -36.77 0.51
C LEU A 262 37.31 -36.09 1.37
N GLY A 263 36.66 -35.05 0.85
CA GLY A 263 35.57 -34.39 1.56
C GLY A 263 34.60 -33.71 0.61
N GLU A 264 33.31 -33.95 0.78
CA GLU A 264 32.24 -33.24 0.09
C GLU A 264 31.27 -32.69 1.16
N THR A 265 31.03 -31.38 1.14
CA THR A 265 30.17 -30.67 2.09
C THR A 265 29.13 -29.89 1.31
N THR A 266 27.86 -30.15 1.58
CA THR A 266 26.74 -29.37 1.03
C THR A 266 26.03 -28.66 2.17
N GLY A 267 25.92 -27.34 2.08
CA GLY A 267 25.13 -26.49 2.96
C GLY A 267 23.95 -25.88 2.21
N GLN A 268 22.81 -25.73 2.88
CA GLN A 268 21.67 -24.99 2.36
C GLN A 268 21.00 -24.21 3.49
N VAL A 269 20.68 -22.95 3.22
CA VAL A 269 19.96 -22.05 4.13
C VAL A 269 18.80 -21.43 3.35
N THR A 270 17.62 -21.38 3.98
CA THR A 270 16.43 -20.76 3.40
C THR A 270 15.86 -19.72 4.36
N THR A 271 15.73 -18.47 3.91
CA THR A 271 15.15 -17.36 4.68
C THR A 271 13.79 -17.00 4.07
N LEU A 272 12.75 -16.87 4.89
CA LEU A 272 11.47 -16.30 4.49
C LEU A 272 11.04 -15.23 5.50
N ALA A 273 10.88 -14.00 5.03
CA ALA A 273 10.34 -12.89 5.82
C ALA A 273 9.06 -12.36 5.16
N ASN A 274 7.97 -12.34 5.92
CA ASN A 274 6.65 -11.90 5.45
C ASN A 274 6.12 -10.70 6.27
N PRO A 275 6.76 -9.51 6.27
CA PRO A 275 6.25 -8.36 7.01
C PRO A 275 4.95 -7.86 6.38
N ASN A 276 4.03 -7.41 7.23
CA ASN A 276 2.77 -6.78 6.85
C ASN A 276 2.59 -5.47 7.62
N LEU A 277 2.05 -4.45 6.97
CA LEU A 277 1.79 -3.15 7.59
C LEU A 277 0.63 -2.44 6.87
N THR A 278 -0.26 -1.82 7.64
CA THR A 278 -1.35 -0.98 7.10
C THR A 278 -1.00 0.49 7.25
N ALA A 279 -1.19 1.28 6.20
CA ALA A 279 -0.99 2.72 6.16
C ALA A 279 -2.16 3.44 5.48
N LEU A 280 -2.33 4.73 5.76
CA LEU A 280 -3.31 5.59 5.11
C LEU A 280 -2.79 6.02 3.73
N SER A 281 -3.68 6.14 2.74
CA SER A 281 -3.35 6.72 1.44
C SER A 281 -2.76 8.13 1.59
N GLY A 282 -1.56 8.35 1.06
CA GLY A 282 -0.77 9.57 1.17
C GLY A 282 0.25 9.59 2.32
N GLU A 283 0.15 8.68 3.29
CA GLU A 283 1.02 8.70 4.48
C GLU A 283 2.02 7.54 4.54
N THR A 284 3.19 7.80 5.11
CA THR A 284 4.27 6.81 5.17
C THR A 284 4.16 5.95 6.41
N GLY A 285 3.88 4.65 6.22
CA GLY A 285 3.97 3.66 7.29
C GLY A 285 5.39 3.10 7.44
N THR A 286 5.84 2.88 8.68
CA THR A 286 7.08 2.16 8.98
C THR A 286 6.82 0.96 9.91
N PHE A 287 7.59 -0.11 9.70
CA PHE A 287 7.60 -1.32 10.52
C PHE A 287 9.04 -1.79 10.69
N LEU A 288 9.40 -2.23 11.89
CA LEU A 288 10.69 -2.84 12.22
C LEU A 288 10.44 -4.04 13.14
N ALA A 289 10.95 -5.21 12.74
CA ALA A 289 10.99 -6.41 13.57
C ALA A 289 12.42 -6.96 13.58
N GLY A 290 13.09 -6.81 14.72
CA GLY A 290 14.53 -7.04 14.82
C GLY A 290 15.09 -6.64 16.17
N GLY A 291 16.35 -6.23 16.19
CA GLY A 291 17.05 -5.76 17.39
C GLY A 291 18.18 -4.80 17.05
N GLU A 292 18.98 -4.46 18.05
CA GLU A 292 20.13 -3.57 17.90
C GLU A 292 21.41 -4.31 18.28
N VAL A 293 22.46 -4.16 17.47
CA VAL A 293 23.80 -4.66 17.80
C VAL A 293 24.65 -3.51 18.34
N PRO A 294 25.27 -3.65 19.53
CA PRO A 294 26.21 -2.67 20.06
C PRO A 294 27.56 -2.79 19.34
N ILE A 295 27.99 -1.71 18.71
CA ILE A 295 29.28 -1.58 18.03
C ILE A 295 30.20 -0.73 18.92
N PRO A 296 31.23 -1.31 19.56
CA PRO A 296 32.21 -0.53 20.31
C PRO A 296 33.04 0.34 19.35
N LEU A 297 33.14 1.63 19.66
CA LEU A 297 33.96 2.61 18.96
C LEU A 297 35.09 3.06 19.89
N ALA A 298 36.34 2.85 19.47
CA ALA A 298 37.49 3.38 20.20
C ALA A 298 37.60 4.90 20.00
N GLN A 299 37.55 5.66 21.09
CA GLN A 299 37.75 7.10 21.12
C GLN A 299 39.16 7.44 21.64
N ALA A 300 39.51 8.72 21.60
CA ALA A 300 40.77 9.21 22.16
C ALA A 300 40.91 8.86 23.66
N LEU A 301 42.16 8.75 24.13
CA LEU A 301 42.52 8.42 25.51
C LEU A 301 42.04 7.03 26.00
N GLY A 302 41.63 6.13 25.10
CA GLY A 302 41.25 4.75 25.44
C GLY A 302 39.80 4.59 25.93
N THR A 303 38.98 5.64 25.82
CA THR A 303 37.54 5.57 26.09
C THR A 303 36.84 4.75 25.00
N VAL A 304 35.91 3.87 25.39
CA VAL A 304 35.07 3.12 24.45
C VAL A 304 33.65 3.70 24.47
N SER A 305 33.19 4.17 23.32
CA SER A 305 31.78 4.51 23.09
C SER A 305 31.06 3.31 22.46
N VAL A 306 29.73 3.28 22.51
CA VAL A 306 28.92 2.21 21.91
C VAL A 306 27.88 2.83 20.98
N GLU A 307 27.95 2.50 19.69
CA GLU A 307 26.93 2.85 18.70
C GLU A 307 25.98 1.67 18.52
N TYR A 308 24.67 1.90 18.62
CA TYR A 308 23.66 0.86 18.40
C TYR A 308 23.19 0.87 16.95
N LYS A 309 23.37 -0.26 16.25
CA LYS A 309 22.93 -0.42 14.86
C LYS A 309 21.76 -1.39 14.77
N GLN A 310 20.64 -0.93 14.22
CA GLN A 310 19.46 -1.75 14.01
C GLN A 310 19.72 -2.83 12.95
N TYR A 311 19.21 -4.03 13.20
CA TYR A 311 19.16 -5.14 12.25
C TYR A 311 17.83 -5.89 12.36
N GLY A 312 17.49 -6.69 11.35
CA GLY A 312 16.24 -7.41 11.23
C GLY A 312 15.47 -7.03 9.96
N ILE A 313 14.15 -7.18 10.01
CA ILE A 313 13.24 -6.89 8.90
C ILE A 313 12.68 -5.49 9.10
N SER A 314 12.91 -4.57 8.16
CA SER A 314 12.25 -3.27 8.12
C SER A 314 11.43 -3.10 6.84
N LEU A 315 10.33 -2.35 6.96
CA LEU A 315 9.47 -2.00 5.84
C LEU A 315 9.02 -0.56 6.03
N ALA A 316 9.43 0.31 5.13
CA ALA A 316 8.84 1.64 4.96
C ALA A 316 8.09 1.69 3.64
N TYR A 317 6.87 2.22 3.62
CA TYR A 317 6.17 2.49 2.36
C TYR A 317 5.16 3.62 2.46
N THR A 318 4.88 4.23 1.32
CA THR A 318 3.86 5.27 1.14
C THR A 318 2.88 4.80 0.05
N PRO A 319 1.64 4.42 0.39
CA PRO A 319 0.62 4.11 -0.60
C PRO A 319 -0.10 5.38 -1.07
N THR A 320 -0.55 5.39 -2.32
CA THR A 320 -1.47 6.39 -2.87
C THR A 320 -2.51 5.64 -3.71
N VAL A 321 -3.78 5.68 -3.28
CA VAL A 321 -4.89 5.09 -4.02
C VAL A 321 -5.38 6.10 -5.05
N LEU A 322 -5.38 5.68 -6.31
CA LEU A 322 -5.79 6.47 -7.47
C LEU A 322 -7.30 6.33 -7.73
N SER A 323 -7.86 7.29 -8.46
CA SER A 323 -9.26 7.33 -8.91
C SER A 323 -9.72 6.10 -9.72
N ASP A 324 -8.83 5.41 -10.43
CA ASP A 324 -9.14 4.15 -11.14
C ASP A 324 -9.16 2.90 -10.22
N GLY A 325 -8.93 3.08 -8.92
CA GLY A 325 -8.89 2.03 -7.92
C GLY A 325 -7.54 1.29 -7.82
N ARG A 326 -6.52 1.70 -8.57
CA ARG A 326 -5.15 1.20 -8.41
C ARG A 326 -4.45 1.85 -7.22
N ILE A 327 -3.36 1.23 -6.82
CA ILE A 327 -2.55 1.62 -5.67
C ILE A 327 -1.13 1.84 -6.16
N SER A 328 -0.73 3.10 -6.25
CA SER A 328 0.68 3.48 -6.41
C SER A 328 1.38 3.33 -5.06
N LEU A 329 2.58 2.75 -5.05
CA LEU A 329 3.31 2.36 -3.85
C LEU A 329 4.77 2.75 -4.00
N ARG A 330 5.25 3.71 -3.21
CA ARG A 330 6.69 3.85 -2.97
C ARG A 330 7.08 2.91 -1.84
N VAL A 331 7.89 1.89 -2.12
CA VAL A 331 8.26 0.83 -1.16
C VAL A 331 9.76 0.80 -0.91
N ARG A 332 10.14 0.62 0.36
CA ARG A 332 11.51 0.39 0.82
C ARG A 332 11.56 -0.77 1.82
N PRO A 333 11.45 -2.04 1.38
CA PRO A 333 11.72 -3.20 2.22
C PRO A 333 13.22 -3.41 2.43
N GLU A 334 13.57 -3.88 3.61
CA GLU A 334 14.94 -4.25 4.00
C GLU A 334 14.94 -5.50 4.89
N VAL A 335 15.86 -6.41 4.62
CA VAL A 335 16.16 -7.56 5.49
C VAL A 335 17.65 -7.54 5.80
N SER A 336 17.99 -7.39 7.07
CA SER A 336 19.36 -7.37 7.58
C SER A 336 19.56 -8.47 8.62
N GLN A 337 20.68 -9.16 8.52
CA GLN A 337 21.04 -10.30 9.37
C GLN A 337 22.46 -10.11 9.91
N LEU A 338 22.69 -10.57 11.14
CA LEU A 338 24.04 -10.61 11.72
C LEU A 338 24.85 -11.72 11.04
N ASP A 339 26.02 -11.35 10.54
CA ASP A 339 26.96 -12.26 9.89
C ASP A 339 28.23 -12.38 10.74
N TYR A 340 28.37 -13.54 11.38
CA TYR A 340 29.55 -13.86 12.19
C TYR A 340 30.76 -14.29 11.35
N SER A 341 30.60 -14.61 10.06
CA SER A 341 31.74 -14.98 9.19
C SER A 341 32.62 -13.77 8.89
N ASN A 342 32.02 -12.61 8.61
CA ASN A 342 32.69 -11.32 8.43
C ASN A 342 32.80 -10.50 9.73
N ALA A 343 32.94 -11.16 10.87
CA ALA A 343 33.04 -10.50 12.18
C ALA A 343 34.45 -9.97 12.47
N VAL A 344 34.54 -8.80 13.09
CA VAL A 344 35.79 -8.18 13.56
C VAL A 344 35.88 -8.29 15.08
N THR A 345 37.04 -8.66 15.61
CA THR A 345 37.29 -8.66 17.06
C THR A 345 37.94 -7.35 17.47
N LEU A 346 37.23 -6.55 18.27
CA LEU A 346 37.73 -5.29 18.83
C LEU A 346 37.72 -5.36 20.36
N SER A 347 38.86 -5.14 21.00
CA SER A 347 39.02 -5.16 22.47
C SER A 347 38.43 -6.40 23.16
N GLY A 348 38.57 -7.58 22.54
CA GLY A 348 38.03 -8.86 23.03
C GLY A 348 36.56 -9.13 22.69
N THR A 349 35.82 -8.14 22.18
CA THR A 349 34.43 -8.29 21.73
C THR A 349 34.38 -8.61 20.24
N ARG A 350 33.68 -9.69 19.86
CA ARG A 350 33.47 -10.07 18.46
C ARG A 350 32.22 -9.37 17.90
N VAL A 351 32.44 -8.35 17.08
CA VAL A 351 31.38 -7.58 16.42
C VAL A 351 31.04 -8.25 15.08
N PRO A 352 29.81 -8.76 14.88
CA PRO A 352 29.41 -9.35 13.60
C PRO A 352 29.28 -8.28 12.50
N GLY A 353 29.49 -8.69 11.25
CA GLY A 353 29.07 -7.91 10.09
C GLY A 353 27.54 -7.89 9.96
N LEU A 354 27.01 -7.03 9.11
CA LEU A 354 25.59 -7.04 8.74
C LEU A 354 25.46 -7.35 7.25
N THR A 355 24.79 -8.44 6.91
CA THR A 355 24.34 -8.71 5.53
C THR A 355 22.97 -8.06 5.35
N THR A 356 22.91 -6.97 4.59
CA THR A 356 21.69 -6.19 4.33
C THR A 356 21.22 -6.35 2.89
N ARG A 357 19.93 -6.65 2.72
CA ARG A 357 19.22 -6.76 1.44
C ARG A 357 18.13 -5.69 1.43
N ARG A 358 18.34 -4.60 0.69
CA ARG A 358 17.42 -3.45 0.61
C ARG A 358 17.03 -3.23 -0.85
N THR A 359 15.80 -2.79 -1.09
CA THR A 359 15.37 -2.27 -2.40
C THR A 359 14.53 -1.01 -2.14
N GLU A 360 14.59 -0.04 -3.05
CA GLU A 360 13.64 1.07 -3.08
C GLU A 360 13.10 1.22 -4.51
N THR A 361 11.77 1.26 -4.65
CA THR A 361 11.12 1.44 -5.95
C THR A 361 9.72 2.03 -5.79
N THR A 362 9.16 2.53 -6.89
CA THR A 362 7.75 2.93 -6.98
C THR A 362 7.06 2.05 -8.02
N VAL A 363 5.97 1.38 -7.64
CA VAL A 363 5.19 0.49 -8.51
C VAL A 363 3.70 0.71 -8.32
N GLU A 364 2.90 0.35 -9.32
CA GLU A 364 1.45 0.51 -9.32
C GLU A 364 0.77 -0.86 -9.47
N LEU A 365 -0.19 -1.15 -8.59
CA LEU A 365 -0.84 -2.46 -8.49
C LEU A 365 -2.32 -2.31 -8.13
N GLY A 366 -3.18 -3.17 -8.67
CA GLY A 366 -4.54 -3.33 -8.17
C GLY A 366 -4.57 -4.03 -6.81
N SER A 367 -5.61 -3.78 -6.01
CA SER A 367 -5.81 -4.49 -4.74
C SER A 367 -5.86 -6.01 -4.93
N GLY A 368 -4.97 -6.73 -4.25
CA GLY A 368 -4.79 -8.19 -4.32
C GLY A 368 -3.83 -8.67 -5.42
N GLN A 369 -3.29 -7.78 -6.26
CA GLN A 369 -2.32 -8.17 -7.30
C GLN A 369 -0.91 -8.29 -6.71
N SER A 370 -0.19 -9.35 -7.07
CA SER A 370 1.20 -9.56 -6.63
C SER A 370 2.19 -9.19 -7.72
N MET A 371 3.29 -8.54 -7.35
CA MET A 371 4.40 -8.23 -8.26
C MET A 371 5.75 -8.48 -7.60
N MET A 372 6.66 -9.10 -8.35
CA MET A 372 8.08 -9.17 -8.00
C MET A 372 8.72 -7.81 -8.26
N ILE A 373 9.27 -7.18 -7.22
CA ILE A 373 9.90 -5.86 -7.31
C ILE A 373 11.44 -5.92 -7.32
N SER A 374 12.01 -7.06 -6.94
CA SER A 374 13.45 -7.27 -6.86
C SER A 374 13.77 -8.75 -6.94
N GLY A 375 14.90 -9.08 -7.58
CA GLY A 375 15.41 -10.43 -7.68
C GLY A 375 16.93 -10.42 -7.86
N LEU A 376 17.61 -11.41 -7.29
CA LEU A 376 19.05 -11.62 -7.43
C LEU A 376 19.33 -13.12 -7.56
N LEU A 377 20.10 -13.49 -8.57
CA LEU A 377 20.77 -14.78 -8.66
C LEU A 377 22.27 -14.50 -8.64
N SER A 378 22.94 -14.93 -7.58
CA SER A 378 24.40 -14.91 -7.47
C SER A 378 24.93 -16.34 -7.55
N ASN A 379 25.97 -16.55 -8.34
CA ASN A 379 26.67 -17.84 -8.43
C ASN A 379 28.18 -17.58 -8.48
N SER A 380 28.89 -18.02 -7.45
CA SER A 380 30.33 -17.89 -7.32
C SER A 380 30.96 -19.27 -7.32
N HIS A 381 31.92 -19.47 -8.22
CA HIS A 381 32.63 -20.74 -8.41
C HIS A 381 34.12 -20.48 -8.26
N ASN A 382 34.76 -21.14 -7.29
CA ASN A 382 36.19 -21.13 -7.08
C ASN A 382 36.73 -22.55 -7.24
N ASN A 383 37.76 -22.73 -8.06
CA ASN A 383 38.38 -24.03 -8.31
C ASN A 383 39.90 -23.90 -8.18
N SER A 384 40.41 -24.22 -6.99
CA SER A 384 41.84 -24.19 -6.69
C SER A 384 42.48 -25.53 -7.00
N TYR A 385 43.64 -25.52 -7.65
CA TYR A 385 44.33 -26.71 -8.13
C TYR A 385 45.83 -26.58 -7.82
N ASP A 386 46.29 -27.32 -6.81
CA ASP A 386 47.70 -27.39 -6.46
C ASP A 386 48.31 -28.66 -7.05
N LYS A 387 49.54 -28.58 -7.54
CA LYS A 387 50.22 -29.72 -8.17
C LYS A 387 51.73 -29.69 -7.94
N THR A 388 52.34 -30.87 -7.86
CA THR A 388 53.79 -31.02 -7.92
C THR A 388 54.26 -30.89 -9.38
N PRO A 389 55.18 -29.98 -9.71
CA PRO A 389 55.78 -29.89 -11.04
C PRO A 389 56.42 -31.22 -11.47
N GLY A 390 56.34 -31.55 -12.77
CA GLY A 390 56.86 -32.80 -13.33
C GLY A 390 56.01 -34.04 -13.03
N LEU A 391 55.85 -34.40 -11.75
CA LEU A 391 55.18 -35.64 -11.34
C LEU A 391 53.66 -35.63 -11.64
N SER A 392 53.01 -34.47 -11.54
CA SER A 392 51.57 -34.34 -11.83
C SER A 392 51.17 -34.57 -13.30
N SER A 393 52.12 -34.54 -14.23
CA SER A 393 51.91 -34.81 -15.66
C SER A 393 52.07 -36.28 -16.06
N LEU A 394 52.48 -37.17 -15.14
CA LEU A 394 52.68 -38.58 -15.46
C LEU A 394 51.33 -39.30 -15.68
N PRO A 395 51.19 -40.14 -16.72
CA PRO A 395 49.99 -40.93 -16.92
C PRO A 395 49.78 -41.90 -15.76
N ILE A 396 48.51 -42.22 -15.45
CA ILE A 396 48.06 -43.10 -14.36
C ILE A 396 48.34 -42.51 -12.96
N ILE A 397 49.60 -42.20 -12.61
CA ILE A 397 50.01 -41.81 -11.26
C ILE A 397 50.00 -40.31 -10.99
N GLY A 398 49.95 -39.44 -12.01
CA GLY A 398 49.94 -37.98 -11.84
C GLY A 398 48.75 -37.45 -11.02
N ALA A 399 47.68 -38.24 -10.91
CA ALA A 399 46.54 -37.95 -10.04
C ALA A 399 46.87 -37.98 -8.53
N LEU A 400 47.95 -38.65 -8.13
CA LEU A 400 48.45 -38.71 -6.75
C LEU A 400 49.34 -37.51 -6.38
N PHE A 401 49.67 -36.65 -7.35
CA PHE A 401 50.56 -35.49 -7.18
C PHE A 401 49.84 -34.16 -7.43
N ARG A 402 48.52 -34.13 -7.17
CA ARG A 402 47.64 -32.97 -7.32
C ARG A 402 46.52 -32.96 -6.29
N SER A 403 46.14 -31.77 -5.84
CA SER A 403 44.88 -31.49 -5.15
C SER A 403 43.91 -30.79 -6.09
N ASN A 404 42.61 -30.94 -5.82
CA ASN A 404 41.57 -30.11 -6.39
C ASN A 404 40.59 -29.71 -5.27
N ALA A 405 40.43 -28.41 -5.06
CA ALA A 405 39.50 -27.82 -4.11
C ALA A 405 38.48 -26.98 -4.88
N PHE A 406 37.29 -27.56 -5.04
CA PHE A 406 36.15 -26.97 -5.73
C PHE A 406 35.18 -26.37 -4.71
N GLN A 407 34.75 -25.14 -4.93
CA GLN A 407 33.72 -24.47 -4.14
C GLN A 407 32.74 -23.76 -5.05
N ARG A 408 31.45 -23.98 -4.84
CA ARG A 408 30.33 -23.29 -5.51
C ARG A 408 29.40 -22.73 -4.44
N ASN A 409 29.15 -21.43 -4.47
CA ASN A 409 28.22 -20.74 -3.60
C ASN A 409 27.14 -20.08 -4.45
N GLU A 410 25.87 -20.41 -4.22
CA GLU A 410 24.72 -19.86 -4.95
C GLU A 410 23.79 -19.15 -3.97
N THR A 411 23.26 -17.99 -4.36
CA THR A 411 22.23 -17.28 -3.60
C THR A 411 21.16 -16.78 -4.55
N GLU A 412 19.94 -17.27 -4.34
CA GLU A 412 18.71 -16.84 -4.99
C GLU A 412 17.92 -15.97 -3.99
N LEU A 413 17.53 -14.76 -4.38
CA LEU A 413 16.70 -13.85 -3.57
C LEU A 413 15.58 -13.30 -4.44
N VAL A 414 14.36 -13.25 -3.91
CA VAL A 414 13.20 -12.63 -4.55
C VAL A 414 12.42 -11.82 -3.53
N ILE A 415 12.01 -10.59 -3.91
CA ILE A 415 11.10 -9.75 -3.14
C ILE A 415 9.81 -9.55 -3.94
N VAL A 416 8.70 -10.03 -3.38
CA VAL A 416 7.34 -9.87 -3.92
C VAL A 416 6.53 -8.99 -2.99
N ILE A 417 5.70 -8.11 -3.54
CA ILE A 417 4.73 -7.32 -2.79
C ILE A 417 3.30 -7.59 -3.27
N THR A 418 2.34 -7.41 -2.38
CA THR A 418 0.90 -7.51 -2.65
C THR A 418 0.15 -6.51 -1.76
N PRO A 419 -0.42 -5.42 -2.31
CA PRO A 419 -1.25 -4.51 -1.55
C PRO A 419 -2.71 -5.00 -1.50
N TYR A 420 -3.43 -4.60 -0.45
CA TYR A 420 -4.86 -4.82 -0.31
C TYR A 420 -5.50 -3.52 0.19
N LEU A 421 -6.60 -3.10 -0.43
CA LEU A 421 -7.46 -2.08 0.17
C LEU A 421 -8.24 -2.72 1.33
N VAL A 422 -8.03 -2.21 2.55
CA VAL A 422 -8.60 -2.78 3.78
C VAL A 422 -9.53 -1.81 4.49
N LYS A 423 -10.41 -2.36 5.32
CA LYS A 423 -11.31 -1.60 6.20
C LYS A 423 -11.08 -2.02 7.65
N PRO A 424 -11.16 -1.08 8.61
CA PRO A 424 -11.12 -1.44 10.02
C PRO A 424 -12.33 -2.29 10.41
N VAL A 425 -12.17 -3.14 11.41
CA VAL A 425 -13.26 -3.91 12.02
C VAL A 425 -14.01 -3.08 13.06
N ASN A 426 -15.29 -3.38 13.27
CA ASN A 426 -16.14 -2.65 14.22
C ASN A 426 -15.90 -3.05 15.68
N SER A 427 -15.24 -4.17 15.95
CA SER A 427 -14.98 -4.67 17.30
C SER A 427 -13.60 -5.30 17.40
N SER A 428 -12.88 -5.02 18.48
CA SER A 428 -11.55 -5.59 18.75
C SER A 428 -11.58 -7.12 18.90
N ARG A 429 -12.72 -7.71 19.26
CA ARG A 429 -12.94 -9.16 19.28
C ARG A 429 -12.90 -9.84 17.90
N ASP A 430 -13.03 -9.07 16.82
CA ASP A 430 -12.91 -9.59 15.45
C ASP A 430 -11.44 -9.74 15.02
N ILE A 431 -10.50 -9.19 15.80
CA ILE A 431 -9.05 -9.32 15.59
C ILE A 431 -8.55 -10.50 16.42
N ALA A 432 -8.18 -11.60 15.75
CA ALA A 432 -7.52 -12.72 16.41
C ALA A 432 -6.05 -12.39 16.73
N LEU A 433 -5.70 -12.38 18.01
CA LEU A 433 -4.33 -12.23 18.49
C LEU A 433 -3.65 -13.60 18.66
N PRO A 434 -2.32 -13.70 18.52
CA PRO A 434 -1.58 -14.93 18.83
C PRO A 434 -1.85 -15.45 20.26
N THR A 435 -2.13 -14.52 21.19
CA THR A 435 -2.41 -14.76 22.61
C THR A 435 -3.79 -15.36 22.89
N ASP A 436 -4.79 -15.25 22.00
CA ASP A 436 -6.18 -15.59 22.34
C ASP A 436 -6.42 -17.09 22.58
N GLY A 437 -5.51 -17.94 22.10
CA GLY A 437 -5.50 -19.37 22.40
C GLY A 437 -4.56 -19.77 23.55
N ALA A 438 -3.68 -18.87 23.99
CA ALA A 438 -2.65 -19.15 24.97
C ALA A 438 -3.17 -18.92 26.39
N ARG A 439 -3.19 -19.97 27.21
CA ARG A 439 -3.37 -19.87 28.65
C ARG A 439 -2.08 -20.27 29.36
N ALA A 440 -1.77 -19.58 30.45
CA ALA A 440 -0.73 -20.04 31.36
C ALA A 440 -1.15 -21.45 31.87
N PRO A 441 -0.27 -22.46 31.79
CA PRO A 441 -0.59 -23.79 32.31
C PRO A 441 -0.79 -23.70 33.83
N SER A 442 -1.79 -24.43 34.34
CA SER A 442 -2.03 -24.50 35.78
C SER A 442 -0.84 -25.16 36.49
N ASP A 443 -0.73 -24.97 37.80
CA ASP A 443 0.38 -25.58 38.55
C ASP A 443 0.36 -27.11 38.45
N LEU A 444 -0.82 -27.73 38.31
CA LEU A 444 -0.96 -29.16 38.07
C LEU A 444 -0.52 -29.54 36.65
N ASP A 445 -0.88 -28.77 35.62
CA ASP A 445 -0.42 -29.01 34.23
C ASP A 445 1.10 -28.82 34.06
N ARG A 446 1.69 -27.95 34.89
CA ARG A 446 3.12 -27.66 34.91
C ARG A 446 3.92 -28.71 35.68
N VAL A 447 3.44 -29.14 36.85
CA VAL A 447 4.15 -30.07 37.74
C VAL A 447 3.90 -31.54 37.35
N LEU A 448 2.67 -31.90 36.94
CA LEU A 448 2.31 -33.28 36.63
C LEU A 448 2.46 -33.63 35.15
N LEU A 449 2.09 -32.73 34.22
CA LEU A 449 2.17 -32.96 32.78
C LEU A 449 3.39 -32.31 32.10
N GLY A 450 4.19 -31.52 32.83
CA GLY A 450 5.39 -30.87 32.30
C GLY A 450 5.10 -29.84 31.20
N THR A 451 3.85 -29.39 31.04
CA THR A 451 3.47 -28.52 29.93
C THR A 451 3.80 -27.06 30.20
N LEU A 452 4.47 -26.41 29.24
CA LEU A 452 4.85 -25.00 29.31
C LEU A 452 3.80 -24.06 28.69
N SER A 453 2.79 -24.60 28.02
CA SER A 453 1.68 -23.83 27.44
C SER A 453 0.42 -24.70 27.33
N ALA A 454 -0.72 -24.16 27.74
CA ALA A 454 -2.02 -24.79 27.58
C ALA A 454 -2.81 -24.07 26.47
N SER A 455 -3.21 -24.78 25.43
CA SER A 455 -3.98 -24.22 24.32
C SER A 455 -5.48 -24.46 24.50
N SER A 456 -6.27 -23.39 24.51
CA SER A 456 -7.73 -23.46 24.52
C SER A 456 -8.26 -23.81 23.13
N GLY A 457 -8.84 -25.00 22.94
CA GLY A 457 -9.31 -25.54 21.65
C GLY A 457 -10.50 -24.84 20.97
N GLY A 458 -10.74 -23.56 21.26
CA GLY A 458 -11.74 -22.75 20.56
C GLY A 458 -11.30 -22.43 19.14
N LYS A 459 -12.19 -22.60 18.15
CA LYS A 459 -11.93 -22.17 16.77
C LYS A 459 -11.79 -20.65 16.73
N ARG A 460 -10.61 -20.16 16.35
CA ARG A 460 -10.32 -18.72 16.19
C ARG A 460 -11.14 -18.14 15.03
N PRO A 461 -11.68 -16.91 15.15
CA PRO A 461 -12.11 -16.14 13.98
C PRO A 461 -10.91 -15.92 13.07
N VAL A 462 -11.12 -16.02 11.75
CA VAL A 462 -10.09 -15.72 10.75
C VAL A 462 -10.53 -14.54 9.88
N PRO A 463 -9.60 -13.67 9.43
CA PRO A 463 -9.92 -12.62 8.47
C PRO A 463 -10.60 -13.21 7.25
N THR A 464 -11.84 -12.79 6.99
CA THR A 464 -12.63 -13.27 5.86
C THR A 464 -12.52 -12.27 4.73
N VAL A 465 -12.08 -12.73 3.55
CA VAL A 465 -12.06 -11.91 2.33
C VAL A 465 -13.51 -11.55 1.99
N ALA A 466 -13.80 -10.25 1.80
CA ALA A 466 -15.12 -9.82 1.38
C ALA A 466 -15.47 -10.51 0.04
N PRO A 467 -16.67 -11.10 -0.12
CA PRO A 467 -17.01 -11.80 -1.35
C PRO A 467 -16.95 -10.82 -2.52
N ALA A 468 -16.14 -11.15 -3.52
CA ALA A 468 -15.95 -10.31 -4.69
C ALA A 468 -17.30 -10.15 -5.40
N ARG A 469 -17.82 -8.91 -5.45
CA ARG A 469 -19.07 -8.56 -6.15
C ARG A 469 -18.85 -8.51 -7.67
N TYR A 470 -18.31 -9.59 -8.25
CA TYR A 470 -18.51 -9.83 -9.66
C TYR A 470 -19.93 -10.34 -9.84
N ALA A 471 -20.79 -9.50 -10.44
CA ALA A 471 -21.98 -10.01 -11.09
C ALA A 471 -21.50 -10.98 -12.17
N ALA A 472 -21.68 -12.28 -11.94
CA ALA A 472 -21.39 -13.27 -12.97
C ALA A 472 -22.27 -12.95 -14.18
N PRO A 473 -21.69 -12.68 -15.37
CA PRO A 473 -22.51 -12.49 -16.55
C PRO A 473 -23.27 -13.79 -16.81
N SER A 474 -24.60 -13.73 -16.75
CA SER A 474 -25.47 -14.86 -16.99
C SER A 474 -25.53 -15.19 -18.49
N VAL A 475 -24.47 -15.86 -18.97
CA VAL A 475 -24.40 -16.33 -20.35
C VAL A 475 -25.45 -17.42 -20.55
N GLY A 476 -26.52 -17.10 -21.29
CA GLY A 476 -27.38 -18.11 -21.93
C GLY A 476 -28.51 -18.71 -21.10
N ALA A 477 -29.18 -17.96 -20.24
CA ALA A 477 -30.52 -18.33 -19.79
C ALA A 477 -31.56 -18.00 -20.89
N ALA A 478 -31.66 -18.86 -21.91
CA ALA A 478 -32.69 -18.73 -22.95
C ALA A 478 -34.08 -18.92 -22.31
N ALA A 479 -34.90 -17.88 -22.35
CA ALA A 479 -36.29 -17.97 -21.91
C ALA A 479 -37.05 -18.99 -22.80
N PRO A 480 -37.85 -19.90 -22.24
CA PRO A 480 -38.64 -20.83 -23.04
C PRO A 480 -39.74 -20.05 -23.78
N VAL A 481 -39.58 -19.92 -25.09
CA VAL A 481 -40.57 -19.27 -25.96
C VAL A 481 -41.80 -20.17 -26.06
N MET A 482 -42.96 -19.69 -25.61
CA MET A 482 -44.21 -20.44 -25.73
C MET A 482 -44.63 -20.58 -27.20
N PRO A 483 -45.17 -21.74 -27.64
CA PRO A 483 -45.63 -21.91 -29.01
C PRO A 483 -46.85 -21.03 -29.31
N VAL A 484 -46.76 -20.19 -30.33
CA VAL A 484 -47.91 -19.44 -30.86
C VAL A 484 -48.72 -20.37 -31.79
N PRO A 485 -50.08 -20.40 -31.72
CA PRO A 485 -50.88 -21.20 -32.61
C PRO A 485 -50.76 -20.73 -34.06
N ARG A 486 -50.59 -21.66 -35.02
CA ARG A 486 -50.69 -21.34 -36.45
C ARG A 486 -52.14 -21.08 -36.82
N GLY A 487 -52.45 -19.85 -37.24
CA GLY A 487 -53.67 -19.55 -37.98
C GLY A 487 -53.48 -19.82 -39.47
N ASP A 488 -54.40 -20.57 -40.07
CA ASP A 488 -54.45 -20.76 -41.52
C ASP A 488 -54.72 -19.43 -42.23
N THR A 489 -53.86 -19.06 -43.17
CA THR A 489 -54.25 -18.18 -44.29
C THR A 489 -53.75 -18.75 -45.60
N ARG A 490 -54.66 -19.33 -46.38
CA ARG A 490 -54.45 -19.57 -47.81
C ARG A 490 -54.34 -18.23 -48.52
N ARG A 491 -53.31 -18.04 -49.35
CA ARG A 491 -53.38 -17.15 -50.51
C ARG A 491 -52.69 -17.82 -51.69
N THR A 492 -53.44 -17.94 -52.77
CA THR A 492 -53.07 -18.50 -54.07
C THR A 492 -52.05 -17.61 -54.80
N GLU A 493 -51.19 -18.27 -55.60
CA GLU A 493 -50.71 -17.94 -56.97
C GLU A 493 -50.33 -16.47 -57.30
N ASP A 494 -49.27 -16.17 -58.07
CA ASP A 494 -48.84 -16.81 -59.32
C ASP A 494 -47.37 -16.44 -59.71
N SER A 495 -46.78 -17.16 -60.68
CA SER A 495 -45.56 -16.87 -61.47
C SER A 495 -44.19 -16.87 -60.75
N THR A 496 -43.07 -17.41 -61.28
CA THR A 496 -42.79 -18.22 -62.49
C THR A 496 -41.48 -19.04 -62.30
N ILE A 497 -41.39 -20.22 -62.92
CA ILE A 497 -40.25 -21.17 -63.05
C ILE A 497 -40.20 -21.54 -64.55
N PRO A 498 -39.05 -21.76 -65.27
CA PRO A 498 -37.88 -22.62 -64.96
C PRO A 498 -36.49 -21.96 -65.18
N ALA A 499 -35.34 -22.45 -64.71
CA ALA A 499 -34.79 -23.79 -64.42
C ALA A 499 -34.13 -24.51 -65.61
N ASP A 500 -32.83 -24.80 -65.48
CA ASP A 500 -32.09 -25.90 -66.14
C ASP A 500 -30.87 -26.22 -65.23
N THR A 501 -30.80 -27.42 -64.62
CA THR A 501 -29.94 -28.57 -65.01
C THR A 501 -28.42 -28.33 -65.01
N ALA A 502 -27.54 -29.27 -64.62
CA ALA A 502 -27.65 -30.51 -63.85
C ALA A 502 -26.22 -31.05 -63.54
N ALA A 503 -26.15 -32.10 -62.72
CA ALA A 503 -25.16 -33.20 -62.78
C ALA A 503 -23.66 -32.98 -62.42
N ALA A 504 -23.26 -33.78 -61.42
CA ALA A 504 -22.14 -34.74 -61.47
C ALA A 504 -20.65 -34.29 -61.41
N ALA A 505 -20.09 -34.47 -60.22
CA ALA A 505 -19.03 -35.45 -59.89
C ALA A 505 -17.58 -35.36 -60.44
N ASN A 506 -16.67 -35.74 -59.52
CA ASN A 506 -15.33 -36.33 -59.69
C ASN A 506 -14.09 -35.48 -60.04
N ARG A 507 -13.30 -35.23 -58.98
CA ARG A 507 -11.87 -35.60 -58.83
C ARG A 507 -10.92 -35.41 -60.03
N ARG A 508 -9.96 -34.49 -59.87
CA ARG A 508 -8.53 -34.79 -60.12
C ARG A 508 -7.61 -33.90 -59.29
N ALA A 509 -6.45 -34.42 -58.90
CA ALA A 509 -5.52 -33.79 -57.97
C ALA A 509 -4.22 -33.34 -58.66
N LYS A 510 -3.65 -32.22 -58.19
CA LYS A 510 -2.19 -31.99 -58.10
C LYS A 510 -1.89 -30.62 -57.46
N ALA A 511 -1.07 -30.59 -56.40
CA ALA A 511 0.03 -29.64 -56.21
C ALA A 511 0.68 -29.74 -54.80
N LYS A 512 1.98 -30.04 -54.79
CA LYS A 512 3.01 -29.79 -53.75
C LYS A 512 4.37 -30.03 -54.45
N PRO A 513 5.54 -29.58 -53.95
CA PRO A 513 5.77 -28.81 -52.70
C PRO A 513 6.72 -27.59 -52.87
N GLY A 514 7.00 -26.91 -51.75
CA GLY A 514 8.08 -25.91 -51.58
C GLY A 514 7.58 -24.65 -50.84
N ALA A 515 8.35 -23.98 -49.97
CA ALA A 515 9.55 -24.37 -49.22
C ALA A 515 9.62 -23.50 -47.95
N LEU A 516 10.25 -23.97 -46.87
CA LEU A 516 10.43 -23.22 -45.61
C LEU A 516 11.61 -22.24 -45.70
N PRO A 517 11.56 -21.12 -44.97
CA PRO A 517 12.75 -20.58 -44.30
C PRO A 517 12.59 -20.49 -42.77
N ALA A 518 13.73 -20.53 -42.08
CA ALA A 518 13.86 -20.59 -40.62
C ALA A 518 13.95 -19.20 -39.95
N PRO A 519 13.75 -19.10 -38.62
CA PRO A 519 13.90 -17.84 -37.89
C PRO A 519 15.37 -17.52 -37.56
N GLY A 520 15.74 -16.25 -37.65
CA GLY A 520 17.03 -15.74 -37.18
C GLY A 520 16.87 -14.91 -35.91
N PHE A 521 17.70 -15.18 -34.90
CA PHE A 521 17.94 -14.28 -33.77
C PHE A 521 19.21 -13.47 -34.02
N SER A 522 19.26 -12.23 -33.53
CA SER A 522 20.47 -11.43 -33.48
C SER A 522 20.58 -10.72 -32.13
N ASN A 523 21.69 -10.98 -31.44
CA ASN A 523 22.37 -10.25 -30.35
C ASN A 523 21.61 -9.13 -29.63
#